data_AF-A0A1J3HLK1-F1
#
_entry.id   AF-A0A1J3HLK1-F1
#
_cell.length_a   1.000
_cell.length_b   1.000
_cell.length_c   1.000
_cell.angle_alpha   90.00
_cell.angle_beta   90.00
_cell.angle_gamma   90.00
#
_symmetry.space_group_name_H-M   'P 1'
#
loop_
_entity.id
_entity.type
_entity.pdbx_description
1 polymer ?
#
loop_
_entity_poly.entity_id
_entity_poly.type
_entity_poly.pdbx_seq_one_letter_code
_entity_poly.pdbx_strand_id
1 'polypeptide(L)'
;HMGPTIIYNVPGRTGQDIPPHAIFKLSQSPNLAGVKECVGNKRVEEYTENGVVVWSGNDDECHDSRWDYGATGVISVTSNLVPGLMRRLMFEGKDSALNAKLLPLMDWLFHEPNPIGVNTALAQLGVSRPVFRLPYVPLPLAKRIEFVKIVKEIGREHFVGERDVQGRLHYIEPKTNPIYFEVGLSTIVHVTFEGRSHRSFPVRSS
;
A
#
# COMPACT_ATOMS: atom_id res chain seq x y z
N HIS A 1 24.15 -14.07 -7.48
CA HIS A 1 24.14 -12.59 -7.56
C HIS A 1 22.81 -12.10 -7.04
N MET A 2 22.78 -11.07 -6.17
CA MET A 2 21.52 -10.48 -5.71
C MET A 2 20.86 -9.71 -6.86
N GLY A 3 19.53 -9.79 -6.98
CA GLY A 3 18.76 -9.08 -8.00
C GLY A 3 18.33 -7.68 -7.54
N PRO A 4 17.53 -6.97 -8.36
CA PRO A 4 16.94 -5.69 -7.99
C PRO A 4 16.21 -5.78 -6.64
N THR A 5 16.49 -4.84 -5.74
CA THR A 5 16.05 -4.88 -4.34
C THR A 5 15.41 -3.56 -3.94
N ILE A 6 14.25 -3.63 -3.27
CA ILE A 6 13.64 -2.49 -2.58
C ILE A 6 13.80 -2.74 -1.09
N ILE A 7 14.47 -1.84 -0.38
CA ILE A 7 14.57 -1.92 1.09
C ILE A 7 13.24 -1.43 1.68
N TYR A 8 12.73 -2.13 2.70
CA TYR A 8 11.50 -1.73 3.38
C TYR A 8 11.80 -1.24 4.79
N ASN A 9 11.57 0.06 5.05
CA ASN A 9 11.64 0.65 6.38
C ASN A 9 10.23 0.86 6.96
N VAL A 10 9.93 0.22 8.10
CA VAL A 10 8.64 0.33 8.80
C VAL A 10 8.82 0.09 10.31
N PRO A 11 9.45 1.03 11.04
CA PRO A 11 9.77 0.87 12.46
C PRO A 11 8.57 0.52 13.34
N GLY A 12 7.37 1.01 12.99
CA GLY A 12 6.13 0.67 13.71
C GLY A 12 5.79 -0.83 13.71
N ARG A 13 6.40 -1.64 12.84
CA ARG A 13 6.24 -3.11 12.78
C ARG A 13 7.50 -3.88 13.13
N THR A 14 8.68 -3.33 12.86
CA THR A 14 9.97 -3.99 13.10
C THR A 14 10.56 -3.66 14.47
N GLY A 15 10.12 -2.57 15.11
CA GLY A 15 10.72 -2.03 16.33
C GLY A 15 12.03 -1.27 16.10
N GLN A 16 12.47 -1.13 14.85
CA GLN A 16 13.75 -0.48 14.51
C GLN A 16 13.64 0.33 13.22
N ASP A 17 14.01 1.61 13.31
CA ASP A 17 14.16 2.51 12.15
C ASP A 17 15.49 2.24 11.45
N ILE A 18 15.47 2.11 10.12
CA ILE A 18 16.69 2.03 9.31
C ILE A 18 17.21 3.45 9.11
N PRO A 19 18.35 3.82 9.70
CA PRO A 19 18.79 5.20 9.68
C PRO A 19 19.27 5.61 8.27
N PRO A 20 19.16 6.89 7.90
CA PRO A 20 19.52 7.36 6.55
C PRO A 20 20.94 7.02 6.10
N HIS A 21 21.93 7.13 7.00
CA HIS A 21 23.32 6.79 6.68
C HIS A 21 23.51 5.32 6.24
N ALA A 22 22.67 4.40 6.73
CA ALA A 22 22.70 3.01 6.29
C ALA A 22 22.15 2.87 4.87
N ILE A 23 21.06 3.56 4.54
CA ILE A 23 20.50 3.61 3.19
C ILE A 23 21.49 4.21 2.20
N PHE A 24 22.15 5.32 2.52
CA PHE A 24 23.15 5.95 1.65
C PHE A 24 24.38 5.06 1.41
N LYS A 25 24.75 4.24 2.39
CA LYS A 25 25.80 3.24 2.19
C LYS A 25 25.33 2.13 1.23
N LEU A 26 24.10 1.66 1.39
CA LEU A 26 23.53 0.58 0.58
C LEU A 26 23.17 1.03 -0.85
N SER A 27 22.89 2.32 -1.07
CA SER A 27 22.59 2.88 -2.38
C SER A 27 23.79 2.91 -3.34
N GLN A 28 25.00 2.68 -2.83
CA GLN A 28 26.19 2.44 -3.66
C GLN A 28 26.09 1.12 -4.45
N SER A 29 25.20 0.20 -4.05
CA SER A 29 24.95 -1.04 -4.78
C SER A 29 24.06 -0.76 -6.01
N PRO A 30 24.46 -1.20 -7.22
CA PRO A 30 23.64 -1.04 -8.42
C PRO A 30 22.35 -1.86 -8.38
N ASN A 31 22.23 -2.78 -7.42
CA ASN A 31 21.03 -3.60 -7.23
C ASN A 31 19.96 -2.91 -6.37
N LEU A 32 20.28 -1.79 -5.70
CA LEU A 32 19.26 -1.07 -4.94
C LEU A 32 18.35 -0.30 -5.89
N ALA A 33 17.11 -0.78 -6.03
CA ALA A 33 16.07 -0.08 -6.78
C ALA A 33 15.51 1.11 -6.00
N GLY A 34 15.53 1.08 -4.67
CA GLY A 34 15.09 2.17 -3.82
C GLY A 34 14.58 1.71 -2.45
N VAL A 35 13.77 2.55 -1.81
CA VAL A 35 13.20 2.32 -0.47
C VAL A 35 11.68 2.40 -0.52
N LYS A 36 11.01 1.45 0.14
CA LYS A 36 9.63 1.63 0.61
C LYS A 36 9.70 2.25 2.01
N GLU A 37 9.22 3.48 2.16
CA GLU A 37 9.34 4.25 3.41
C GLU A 37 7.97 4.46 4.08
N CYS A 38 7.91 4.20 5.39
CA CYS A 38 6.72 4.33 6.24
C CYS A 38 6.92 5.29 7.44
N VAL A 39 8.10 5.89 7.62
CA VAL A 39 8.38 6.87 8.69
C VAL A 39 7.67 8.21 8.46
N GLY A 40 7.53 8.61 7.20
CA GLY A 40 6.79 9.81 6.82
C GLY A 40 7.49 10.67 5.78
N ASN A 41 6.78 11.68 5.27
CA ASN A 41 7.21 12.48 4.12
C ASN A 41 8.53 13.25 4.32
N LYS A 42 8.91 13.62 5.54
CA LYS A 42 10.23 14.22 5.79
C LYS A 42 11.40 13.28 5.57
N ARG A 43 11.20 11.97 5.83
CA ARG A 43 12.21 10.96 5.49
C ARG A 43 12.26 10.70 3.98
N VAL A 44 11.11 10.77 3.31
CA VAL A 44 11.03 10.70 1.84
C VAL A 44 11.81 11.86 1.19
N GLU A 45 11.60 13.08 1.67
CA GLU A 45 12.32 14.28 1.22
C GLU A 45 13.83 14.09 1.34
N GLU A 46 14.32 13.70 2.52
CA GLU A 46 15.74 13.45 2.78
C GLU A 46 16.36 12.45 1.78
N TYR A 47 15.66 11.36 1.48
CA TYR A 47 16.13 10.37 0.52
C TYR A 47 16.11 10.86 -0.92
N THR A 48 15.01 11.48 -1.34
CA THR A 48 14.82 11.89 -2.73
C THR A 48 15.72 13.06 -3.12
N GLU A 49 15.97 14.01 -2.22
CA GLU A 49 16.95 15.09 -2.39
C GLU A 49 18.39 14.55 -2.56
N ASN A 50 18.69 13.39 -1.97
CA ASN A 50 19.96 12.69 -2.09
C ASN A 50 19.98 11.61 -3.20
N GLY A 51 18.98 11.62 -4.09
CA GLY A 51 18.93 10.75 -5.28
C GLY A 51 18.52 9.30 -5.04
N VAL A 52 18.01 8.98 -3.85
CA VAL A 52 17.45 7.66 -3.54
C VAL A 52 15.99 7.60 -4.02
N VAL A 53 15.65 6.60 -4.83
CA VAL A 53 14.28 6.34 -5.26
C VAL A 53 13.45 5.88 -4.07
N VAL A 54 12.28 6.50 -3.88
CA VAL A 54 11.36 6.16 -2.78
C VAL A 54 9.97 5.87 -3.30
N TRP A 55 9.34 4.84 -2.74
CA TRP A 55 7.90 4.63 -2.78
C TRP A 55 7.34 4.85 -1.37
N SER A 56 6.30 5.67 -1.25
CA SER A 56 5.58 5.77 0.03
C SER A 56 4.93 4.42 0.34
N GLY A 57 5.05 3.99 1.59
CA GLY A 57 4.33 2.85 2.14
C GLY A 57 3.07 3.21 2.92
N ASN A 58 2.74 4.51 3.02
CA ASN A 58 1.60 5.06 3.75
C ASN A 58 0.60 5.66 2.73
N ASP A 59 -0.58 5.04 2.59
CA ASP A 59 -1.56 5.43 1.56
C ASP A 59 -2.13 6.85 1.79
N ASP A 60 -2.32 7.23 3.05
CA ASP A 60 -2.80 8.54 3.50
C ASP A 60 -1.80 9.68 3.24
N GLU A 61 -0.51 9.36 3.16
CA GLU A 61 0.56 10.32 2.86
C GLU A 61 0.99 10.29 1.39
N CYS A 62 0.63 9.26 0.62
CA CYS A 62 1.27 8.96 -0.66
C CYS A 62 1.03 10.03 -1.74
N HIS A 63 -0.11 10.72 -1.70
CA HIS A 63 -0.41 11.82 -2.62
C HIS A 63 0.61 12.95 -2.45
N ASP A 64 0.75 13.47 -1.24
CA ASP A 64 1.69 14.56 -0.97
C ASP A 64 3.13 14.07 -1.16
N SER A 65 3.43 12.82 -0.76
CA SER A 65 4.71 12.17 -1.00
C SER A 65 5.14 12.24 -2.47
N ARG A 66 4.20 11.93 -3.39
CA ARG A 66 4.43 11.93 -4.84
C ARG A 66 4.62 13.33 -5.40
N TRP A 67 3.81 14.29 -4.95
CA TRP A 67 3.72 15.60 -5.61
C TRP A 67 4.59 16.68 -4.96
N ASP A 68 4.87 16.56 -3.66
CA ASP A 68 5.56 17.59 -2.87
C ASP A 68 6.92 17.12 -2.34
N TYR A 69 7.13 15.81 -2.16
CA TYR A 69 8.35 15.25 -1.52
C TYR A 69 9.18 14.33 -2.43
N GLY A 70 8.91 14.31 -3.74
CA GLY A 70 9.75 13.63 -4.72
C GLY A 70 9.65 12.10 -4.75
N ALA A 71 8.71 11.47 -4.03
CA ALA A 71 8.49 10.03 -4.15
C ALA A 71 8.16 9.65 -5.60
N THR A 72 8.60 8.46 -6.02
CA THR A 72 8.30 7.92 -7.36
C THR A 72 6.86 7.41 -7.46
N GLY A 73 6.28 6.97 -6.34
CA GLY A 73 4.91 6.48 -6.28
C GLY A 73 4.60 5.86 -4.93
N VAL A 74 3.71 4.88 -4.94
CA VAL A 74 3.21 4.20 -3.74
C VAL A 74 3.32 2.68 -3.86
N ILE A 75 3.60 2.03 -2.74
CA ILE A 75 3.40 0.60 -2.53
C ILE A 75 2.14 0.45 -1.66
N SER A 76 0.99 0.36 -2.32
CA SER A 76 -0.32 0.68 -1.74
C SER A 76 -1.11 -0.53 -1.24
N VAL A 77 -1.79 -0.39 -0.09
CA VAL A 77 -2.83 -1.32 0.37
C VAL A 77 -4.16 -1.00 -0.30
N THR A 78 -4.53 0.28 -0.31
CA THR A 78 -5.81 0.82 -0.81
C THR A 78 -6.05 0.50 -2.30
N SER A 79 -4.98 0.34 -3.07
CA SER A 79 -5.03 -0.10 -4.48
C SER A 79 -5.64 -1.51 -4.67
N ASN A 80 -5.73 -2.34 -3.63
CA ASN A 80 -6.44 -3.63 -3.70
C ASN A 80 -7.96 -3.44 -3.82
N LEU A 81 -8.46 -2.27 -3.39
CA LEU A 81 -9.88 -1.95 -3.44
C LEU A 81 -10.19 -1.02 -4.61
N VAL A 82 -9.44 0.07 -4.78
CA VAL A 82 -9.72 1.13 -5.77
C VAL A 82 -8.52 1.40 -6.69
N PRO A 83 -8.02 0.39 -7.43
CA PRO A 83 -6.77 0.50 -8.20
C PRO A 83 -6.79 1.64 -9.23
N GLY A 84 -7.96 1.88 -9.86
CA GLY A 84 -8.13 2.98 -10.81
C GLY A 84 -7.93 4.35 -10.17
N LEU A 85 -8.50 4.58 -8.98
CA LEU A 85 -8.38 5.87 -8.29
C LEU A 85 -6.97 6.09 -7.73
N MET A 86 -6.34 5.05 -7.17
CA MET A 86 -4.94 5.14 -6.73
C MET A 86 -3.98 5.40 -7.89
N ARG A 87 -4.25 4.81 -9.07
CA ARG A 87 -3.50 5.15 -10.28
C ARG A 87 -3.67 6.62 -10.65
N ARG A 88 -4.90 7.15 -10.66
CA ARG A 88 -5.16 8.57 -10.97
C ARG A 88 -4.38 9.49 -10.03
N LEU A 89 -4.40 9.22 -8.72
CA LEU A 89 -3.63 9.98 -7.72
C LEU A 89 -2.12 10.04 -8.00
N MET A 90 -1.54 9.01 -8.65
CA MET A 90 -0.09 8.92 -8.90
C MET A 90 0.33 9.47 -10.26
N PHE A 91 -0.58 9.57 -11.24
CA PHE A 91 -0.24 9.85 -12.64
C PHE A 91 -0.90 11.09 -13.24
N GLU A 92 -2.03 11.57 -12.71
CA GLU A 92 -2.81 12.65 -13.33
C GLU A 92 -2.52 14.04 -12.74
N GLY A 93 -1.49 14.15 -11.90
CA GLY A 93 -1.12 15.38 -11.21
C GLY A 93 -1.70 15.46 -9.80
N LYS A 94 -1.43 16.59 -9.13
CA LYS A 94 -1.89 16.87 -7.78
C LYS A 94 -3.41 17.04 -7.76
N ASP A 95 -4.12 16.16 -7.07
CA ASP A 95 -5.58 16.14 -6.94
C ASP A 95 -5.97 15.96 -5.45
N SER A 96 -5.90 17.06 -4.70
CA SER A 96 -6.23 17.07 -3.27
C SER A 96 -7.71 16.76 -3.01
N ALA A 97 -8.60 16.99 -3.98
CA ALA A 97 -10.02 16.67 -3.83
C ALA A 97 -10.25 15.15 -3.90
N LEU A 98 -9.62 14.46 -4.86
CA LEU A 98 -9.62 13.00 -4.91
C LEU A 98 -8.92 12.40 -3.69
N ASN A 99 -7.79 12.96 -3.26
CA ASN A 99 -7.10 12.50 -2.06
C ASN A 99 -8.02 12.58 -0.84
N ALA A 100 -8.64 13.74 -0.61
CA ALA A 100 -9.60 13.92 0.49
C ALA A 100 -10.80 12.96 0.40
N LYS A 101 -11.28 12.65 -0.80
CA LYS A 101 -12.35 11.66 -1.02
C LYS A 101 -11.94 10.25 -0.61
N LEU A 102 -10.65 9.91 -0.68
CA LEU A 102 -10.12 8.57 -0.37
C LEU A 102 -9.66 8.41 1.08
N LEU A 103 -9.33 9.50 1.79
CA LEU A 103 -8.90 9.44 3.20
C LEU A 103 -9.84 8.63 4.11
N PRO A 104 -11.19 8.76 4.04
CA PRO A 104 -12.07 7.95 4.88
C PRO A 104 -11.93 6.43 4.65
N LEU A 105 -11.62 6.01 3.41
CA LEU A 105 -11.35 4.61 3.10
C LEU A 105 -10.00 4.16 3.66
N MET A 106 -8.97 5.00 3.53
CA MET A 106 -7.63 4.74 4.07
C MET A 106 -7.70 4.63 5.60
N ASP A 107 -8.33 5.58 6.29
CA ASP A 107 -8.52 5.55 7.74
C ASP A 107 -9.25 4.28 8.19
N TRP A 108 -10.29 3.88 7.45
CA TRP A 108 -11.03 2.65 7.74
C TRP A 108 -10.16 1.40 7.58
N LEU A 109 -9.33 1.34 6.53
CA LEU A 109 -8.44 0.21 6.23
C LEU A 109 -7.41 -0.03 7.33
N PHE A 110 -6.95 1.04 7.97
CA PHE A 110 -5.91 1.03 9.00
C PHE A 110 -6.45 1.19 10.43
N HIS A 111 -7.79 1.11 10.62
CA HIS A 111 -8.41 1.11 11.94
C HIS A 111 -7.87 0.00 12.86
N GLU A 112 -7.60 -1.17 12.28
CA GLU A 112 -6.83 -2.25 12.90
C GLU A 112 -5.57 -2.50 12.06
N PRO A 113 -4.49 -3.09 12.64
CA PRO A 113 -3.27 -3.36 11.89
C PRO A 113 -3.55 -4.13 10.59
N ASN A 114 -3.12 -3.56 9.46
CA ASN A 114 -3.17 -4.24 8.15
C ASN A 114 -2.53 -5.65 8.27
N PRO A 115 -3.19 -6.73 7.79
CA PRO A 115 -4.24 -6.76 6.75
C PRO A 115 -5.70 -6.97 7.20
N ILE A 116 -6.07 -6.71 8.45
CA ILE A 116 -7.44 -6.97 8.96
C ILE A 116 -8.52 -6.22 8.16
N GLY A 117 -8.32 -4.91 7.92
CA GLY A 117 -9.27 -4.08 7.16
C GLY A 117 -9.44 -4.55 5.72
N VAL A 118 -8.35 -4.69 4.98
CA VAL A 118 -8.39 -5.09 3.56
C VAL A 118 -8.97 -6.50 3.36
N ASN A 119 -8.63 -7.47 4.22
CA ASN A 119 -9.20 -8.81 4.16
C ASN A 119 -10.72 -8.79 4.40
N THR A 120 -11.18 -7.94 5.33
CA THR A 120 -12.61 -7.76 5.59
C THR A 120 -13.30 -7.15 4.37
N ALA A 121 -12.75 -6.06 3.82
CA ALA A 121 -13.32 -5.37 2.66
C ALA A 121 -13.43 -6.25 1.42
N LEU A 122 -12.37 -7.00 1.07
CA LEU A 122 -12.36 -7.90 -0.09
C LEU A 122 -13.40 -9.02 0.04
N ALA A 123 -13.63 -9.51 1.27
CA ALA A 123 -14.71 -10.45 1.53
C ALA A 123 -16.10 -9.79 1.38
N GLN A 124 -16.27 -8.53 1.82
CA GLN A 124 -17.52 -7.77 1.64
C GLN A 124 -17.84 -7.45 0.19
N LEU A 125 -16.81 -7.28 -0.66
CA LEU A 125 -16.94 -7.10 -2.11
C LEU A 125 -17.13 -8.44 -2.87
N GLY A 126 -17.02 -9.57 -2.18
CA GLY A 126 -17.25 -10.90 -2.75
C GLY A 126 -16.14 -11.40 -3.68
N VAL A 127 -14.97 -10.76 -3.67
CA VAL A 127 -13.78 -11.15 -4.47
C VAL A 127 -12.81 -12.04 -3.69
N SER A 128 -12.97 -12.12 -2.36
CA SER A 128 -12.26 -13.05 -1.49
C SER A 128 -13.26 -13.82 -0.62
N ARG A 129 -12.91 -15.04 -0.23
CA ARG A 129 -13.73 -15.81 0.72
C ARG A 129 -13.58 -15.19 2.12
N PRO A 130 -14.63 -15.19 2.97
CA PRO A 130 -14.58 -14.68 4.34
C PRO A 130 -13.85 -15.67 5.28
N VAL A 131 -12.57 -15.94 4.99
CA VAL A 131 -11.71 -16.89 5.70
C VAL A 131 -10.45 -16.17 6.14
N PHE A 132 -10.15 -16.24 7.43
CA PHE A 132 -8.99 -15.58 8.04
C PHE A 132 -8.03 -16.62 8.57
N ARG A 133 -6.74 -16.39 8.34
CA ARG A 133 -5.67 -17.10 9.06
C ARG A 133 -5.39 -16.37 10.35
N LEU A 134 -5.35 -17.11 11.45
CA LEU A 134 -4.93 -16.57 12.73
C LEU A 134 -3.48 -16.05 12.63
N PRO A 135 -3.14 -14.97 13.36
CA PRO A 135 -3.91 -14.35 14.44
C PRO A 135 -4.98 -13.34 13.98
N TYR A 136 -5.17 -13.13 12.68
CA TYR A 136 -6.12 -12.13 12.19
C TYR A 136 -7.58 -12.57 12.36
N VAL A 137 -8.42 -11.61 12.72
CA VAL A 137 -9.88 -11.76 12.82
C VAL A 137 -10.56 -10.63 12.04
N PRO A 138 -11.77 -10.84 11.50
CA PRO A 138 -12.46 -9.80 10.73
C PRO A 138 -12.86 -8.62 11.60
N LEU A 139 -13.00 -7.44 10.99
CA LEU A 139 -13.53 -6.25 11.68
C LEU A 139 -14.97 -6.49 12.17
N PRO A 140 -15.38 -5.84 13.27
CA PRO A 140 -16.72 -6.00 13.84
C PRO A 140 -17.82 -5.49 12.89
N LEU A 141 -19.05 -5.95 13.12
CA LEU A 141 -20.20 -5.62 12.25
C LEU A 141 -20.40 -4.11 12.05
N ALA A 142 -20.21 -3.30 13.10
CA ALA A 142 -20.33 -1.84 13.00
C ALA A 142 -19.38 -1.27 11.94
N LYS A 143 -18.12 -1.71 11.92
CA LYS A 143 -17.12 -1.31 10.92
C LYS A 143 -17.44 -1.83 9.53
N ARG A 144 -17.99 -3.04 9.41
CA ARG A 144 -18.46 -3.57 8.11
C ARG A 144 -19.62 -2.76 7.52
N ILE A 145 -20.53 -2.27 8.37
CA ILE A 145 -21.62 -1.38 7.95
C ILE A 145 -21.08 -0.02 7.52
N GLU A 146 -20.06 0.51 8.22
CA GLU A 146 -19.36 1.72 7.83
C GLU A 146 -18.73 1.59 6.43
N PHE A 147 -18.07 0.47 6.13
CA PHE A 147 -17.51 0.22 4.80
C PHE A 147 -18.56 0.24 3.68
N VAL A 148 -19.76 -0.28 3.93
CA VAL A 148 -20.87 -0.21 2.94
C VAL A 148 -21.23 1.24 2.62
N LYS A 149 -21.16 2.16 3.59
CA LYS A 149 -21.39 3.60 3.36
C LYS A 149 -20.27 4.21 2.54
N ILE A 150 -19.01 3.93 2.92
CA ILE A 150 -17.81 4.39 2.19
C ILE A 150 -17.87 3.96 0.72
N VAL A 151 -18.24 2.71 0.42
CA VAL A 151 -18.38 2.21 -0.95
C VAL A 151 -19.43 3.00 -1.75
N LYS A 152 -20.56 3.36 -1.12
CA LYS A 152 -21.61 4.16 -1.76
C LYS A 152 -21.18 5.60 -2.02
N GLU A 153 -20.48 6.21 -1.07
CA GLU A 153 -19.99 7.60 -1.17
C GLU A 153 -18.87 7.74 -2.21
N ILE A 154 -17.98 6.74 -2.28
CA ILE A 154 -16.91 6.74 -3.28
C ILE A 154 -17.47 6.41 -4.68
N GLY A 155 -18.40 5.45 -4.78
CA GLY A 155 -18.93 4.90 -6.02
C GLY A 155 -18.50 3.45 -6.19
N ARG A 156 -19.45 2.50 -6.21
CA ARG A 156 -19.17 1.05 -6.27
C ARG A 156 -18.39 0.66 -7.53
N GLU A 157 -18.58 1.38 -8.63
CA GLU A 157 -17.90 1.22 -9.91
C GLU A 157 -16.38 1.42 -9.84
N HIS A 158 -15.88 2.07 -8.79
CA HIS A 158 -14.44 2.24 -8.56
C HIS A 158 -13.80 1.10 -7.77
N PHE A 159 -14.61 0.23 -7.16
CA PHE A 159 -14.12 -0.90 -6.37
C PHE A 159 -13.96 -2.16 -7.22
N VAL A 160 -13.01 -3.01 -6.85
CA VAL A 160 -12.80 -4.32 -7.49
C VAL A 160 -14.04 -5.23 -7.39
N GLY A 161 -14.18 -6.12 -8.38
CA GLY A 161 -15.29 -7.08 -8.49
C GLY A 161 -16.61 -6.45 -8.91
N GLU A 162 -17.61 -7.28 -9.20
CA GLU A 162 -18.90 -6.85 -9.76
C GLU A 162 -20.08 -7.02 -8.80
N ARG A 163 -19.89 -7.76 -7.70
CA ARG A 163 -20.97 -8.04 -6.74
C ARG A 163 -21.28 -6.82 -5.86
N ASP A 164 -22.54 -6.71 -5.46
CA ASP A 164 -22.96 -5.75 -4.45
C ASP A 164 -22.21 -5.98 -3.14
N VAL A 165 -21.82 -4.87 -2.50
CA VAL A 165 -21.11 -4.91 -1.21
C VAL A 165 -22.05 -5.42 -0.11
N GLN A 166 -21.59 -6.39 0.68
CA GLN A 166 -22.37 -7.00 1.76
C GLN A 166 -21.90 -6.52 3.13
N GLY A 167 -22.82 -6.04 3.98
CA GLY A 167 -22.50 -5.65 5.37
C GLY A 167 -22.46 -6.82 6.36
N ARG A 168 -23.22 -7.88 6.06
CA ARG A 168 -23.26 -9.13 6.84
C ARG A 168 -22.71 -10.26 5.99
N LEU A 169 -21.69 -10.92 6.52
CA LEU A 169 -21.10 -12.13 5.94
C LEU A 169 -21.14 -13.23 7.00
N HIS A 170 -21.31 -14.46 6.56
CA HIS A 170 -21.08 -15.63 7.39
C HIS A 170 -19.59 -15.98 7.31
N TYR A 171 -18.84 -15.60 8.36
CA TYR A 171 -17.44 -15.98 8.50
C TYR A 171 -17.36 -17.44 8.92
N ILE A 172 -16.51 -18.21 8.25
CA ILE A 172 -16.28 -19.61 8.59
C ILE A 172 -15.28 -19.63 9.74
N GLU A 173 -15.64 -20.21 10.88
CA GLU A 173 -14.70 -20.41 11.99
C GLU A 173 -13.51 -21.25 11.51
N PRO A 174 -12.27 -20.87 11.87
CA PRO A 174 -11.11 -21.68 11.52
C PRO A 174 -11.22 -23.02 12.24
N LYS A 175 -11.59 -24.08 11.51
CA LYS A 175 -11.40 -25.45 11.98
C LYS A 175 -9.91 -25.64 12.23
N THR A 176 -9.55 -26.20 13.37
CA THR A 176 -8.18 -26.60 13.69
C THR A 176 -7.67 -27.51 12.57
N ASN A 177 -6.68 -27.02 11.81
CA ASN A 177 -6.13 -27.65 10.61
C ASN A 177 -7.07 -27.77 9.40
N PRO A 178 -6.88 -26.89 8.40
CA PRO A 178 -6.69 -27.45 7.07
C PRO A 178 -5.50 -26.81 6.34
N ILE A 179 -4.76 -27.67 5.64
CA ILE A 179 -3.74 -27.31 4.66
C ILE A 179 -4.43 -26.48 3.58
N TYR A 180 -4.20 -25.16 3.57
CA TYR A 180 -4.70 -24.29 2.51
C TYR A 180 -3.56 -23.48 1.92
N PHE A 181 -3.57 -23.41 0.59
CA PHE A 181 -2.66 -22.65 -0.26
C PHE A 181 -2.44 -21.23 0.28
N GLU A 182 -1.16 -20.87 0.39
CA GLU A 182 -0.68 -19.51 0.65
C GLU A 182 -1.44 -18.48 -0.17
N VAL A 183 -2.17 -17.60 0.51
CA VAL A 183 -2.17 -16.19 0.14
C VAL A 183 -1.15 -15.56 1.09
N GLY A 184 0.12 -15.90 0.89
CA GLY A 184 1.21 -15.45 1.75
C GLY A 184 1.42 -13.97 1.49
N LEU A 185 1.15 -13.11 2.49
CA LEU A 185 1.63 -11.71 2.58
C LEU A 185 1.39 -10.77 1.38
N SER A 186 0.78 -11.23 0.29
CA SER A 186 0.55 -10.48 -0.91
C SER A 186 -0.82 -9.84 -0.81
N THR A 187 -0.93 -8.79 0.01
CA THR A 187 -1.54 -7.58 -0.55
C THR A 187 -0.93 -7.44 -1.94
N ILE A 188 -1.73 -7.48 -3.01
CA ILE A 188 -1.19 -7.17 -4.33
C ILE A 188 -0.75 -5.72 -4.21
N VAL A 189 0.54 -5.54 -3.95
CA VAL A 189 1.19 -4.25 -3.99
C VAL A 189 1.22 -3.92 -5.47
N HIS A 190 0.25 -3.12 -5.92
CA HIS A 190 0.38 -2.48 -7.20
C HIS A 190 1.47 -1.41 -7.06
N VAL A 191 2.66 -1.74 -7.53
CA VAL A 191 3.70 -0.73 -7.77
C VAL A 191 3.28 0.03 -9.01
N THR A 192 2.82 1.26 -8.84
CA THR A 192 2.63 2.17 -9.95
C THR A 192 4.00 2.69 -10.39
N PHE A 193 4.52 2.17 -11.51
CA PHE A 193 5.76 2.65 -12.13
C PHE A 193 5.47 3.73 -13.16
N GLU A 194 6.16 4.87 -13.07
CA GLU A 194 6.31 5.78 -14.21
C GLU A 194 7.30 5.14 -15.20
N GLY A 195 6.84 4.85 -16.42
CA GLY A 195 7.71 4.45 -17.51
C GLY A 195 8.60 5.62 -17.95
N ARG A 196 9.64 5.94 -17.18
CA ARG A 196 10.76 6.75 -17.66
C ARG A 196 11.87 5.81 -18.10
N SER A 197 12.13 5.84 -19.41
CA SER A 197 13.24 5.18 -20.09
C SER A 197 14.54 5.25 -19.28
N HIS A 198 15.27 4.15 -19.28
CA HIS A 198 16.65 4.02 -18.79
C HIS A 198 17.45 5.32 -18.89
N ARG A 199 17.76 5.94 -17.74
CA ARG A 199 18.93 6.81 -17.65
C ARG A 199 20.12 5.93 -17.34
N SER A 200 20.90 5.63 -18.36
CA SER A 200 22.29 5.20 -18.22
C SER A 200 23.04 6.26 -17.43
N PHE A 201 23.53 5.90 -16.25
CA PHE A 201 24.48 6.72 -15.50
C PHE A 201 25.83 6.70 -16.24
N PRO A 202 26.45 7.85 -16.55
CA PRO A 202 27.80 7.85 -17.08
C PRO A 202 28.75 7.43 -15.96
N VAL A 203 29.40 6.28 -16.15
CA VAL A 203 30.60 5.91 -15.37
C VAL A 203 31.68 6.92 -15.74
N ARG A 204 31.97 7.87 -14.85
CA ARG A 204 33.21 8.65 -14.93
C ARG A 204 34.35 7.74 -14.48
N SER A 205 35.19 7.37 -15.43
CA SER A 205 36.50 6.77 -15.17
C SER A 205 37.42 7.83 -14.54
N SER A 206 37.99 7.50 -13.39
CA SER A 206 39.27 8.01 -12.91
C SER A 206 40.21 6.83 -12.72
#